data_AF-A0A955QUL4-F1
#
_entry.id   AF-A0A955QUL4-F1
#
_cell.length_a   1.000
_cell.length_b   1.000
_cell.length_c   1.000
_cell.angle_alpha   90.00
_cell.angle_beta   90.00
_cell.angle_gamma   90.00
#
_symmetry.space_group_name_H-M   'P 1'
#
loop_
_entity.id
_entity.type
_entity.pdbx_description
1 polymer ?
#
loop_
_entity_poly.entity_id
_entity_poly.type
_entity_poly.pdbx_seq_one_letter_code
_entity_poly.pdbx_strand_id
1 'polypeptide(L)'
;MRVLFHTVIVFTLYLMLAGGMGCSHDGRYRDEHILQDLRVVFVDQETLREEWEQHTGRTGIQFTSFHGEHAPQIKNIRGFYDLTTKTLYCSKWNFSVCGHELHHAVLGHFHAEEY
;
A
#
# COMPACT_ATOMS: atom_id res chain seq x y z
N MET A 1 -48.26 -18.30 -38.66
CA MET A 1 -47.16 -18.56 -37.69
C MET A 1 -45.76 -18.14 -38.16
N ARG A 2 -45.42 -18.18 -39.46
CA ARG A 2 -44.07 -17.78 -39.95
C ARG A 2 -43.69 -16.30 -39.75
N VAL A 3 -44.67 -15.39 -39.78
CA VAL A 3 -44.46 -13.93 -39.66
C VAL A 3 -44.17 -13.51 -38.22
N LEU A 4 -44.80 -14.17 -37.23
CA LEU A 4 -44.55 -13.94 -35.80
C LEU A 4 -43.13 -14.35 -35.39
N PHE A 5 -42.63 -15.44 -35.98
CA PHE A 5 -41.29 -15.96 -35.68
C PHE A 5 -40.18 -15.01 -36.16
N HIS A 6 -40.34 -14.40 -37.34
CA HIS A 6 -39.37 -13.43 -37.87
C HIS A 6 -39.36 -12.13 -37.08
N THR A 7 -40.53 -11.64 -36.65
CA THR A 7 -40.63 -10.40 -35.86
C THR A 7 -40.01 -10.58 -34.47
N VAL A 8 -40.20 -11.72 -33.82
CA VAL A 8 -39.57 -12.01 -32.51
C VAL A 8 -38.05 -12.11 -32.63
N ILE A 9 -37.53 -12.74 -33.69
CA ILE A 9 -36.07 -12.86 -33.92
C ILE A 9 -35.42 -11.50 -34.20
N VAL A 10 -36.07 -10.64 -34.99
CA VAL A 10 -35.56 -9.29 -35.28
C VAL A 10 -35.56 -8.43 -34.01
N PHE A 11 -36.60 -8.55 -33.17
CA PHE A 11 -36.69 -7.79 -31.93
C PHE A 11 -35.65 -8.22 -30.87
N THR A 12 -35.38 -9.52 -30.73
CA THR A 12 -34.34 -10.02 -29.83
C THR A 12 -32.94 -9.67 -30.32
N LEU A 13 -32.70 -9.67 -31.63
CA LEU A 13 -31.43 -9.24 -32.20
C LEU A 13 -31.18 -7.73 -31.96
N TYR A 14 -32.23 -6.91 -32.04
CA TYR A 14 -32.16 -5.48 -31.75
C TYR A 14 -31.88 -5.18 -30.26
N LEU A 15 -32.46 -5.97 -29.35
CA LEU A 15 -32.18 -5.87 -27.91
C LEU A 15 -30.74 -6.28 -27.56
N MET A 16 -30.20 -7.31 -28.23
CA MET A 16 -28.81 -7.76 -28.04
C MET A 16 -27.79 -6.73 -28.54
N LEU A 17 -28.10 -6.01 -29.62
CA LEU A 17 -27.23 -4.97 -30.19
C LEU A 17 -27.24 -3.66 -29.37
N ALA A 18 -28.29 -3.38 -28.62
CA ALA A 18 -28.38 -2.18 -27.78
C ALA A 18 -27.68 -2.32 -26.41
N GLY A 19 -27.33 -3.55 -25.98
CA GLY A 19 -26.72 -3.82 -24.67
C GLY A 19 -25.20 -3.61 -24.59
N GLY A 20 -24.55 -3.16 -25.67
CA GLY A 20 -23.09 -3.22 -25.82
C GLY A 20 -22.35 -1.89 -25.72
N MET A 21 -22.85 -0.86 -25.03
CA MET A 21 -22.05 0.34 -24.72
C MET A 21 -21.33 0.15 -23.38
N GLY A 22 -20.39 -0.81 -23.35
CA GLY A 22 -19.39 -0.85 -22.29
C GLY A 22 -18.51 0.39 -22.44
N CYS A 23 -18.61 1.33 -21.50
CA CYS A 23 -17.66 2.44 -21.42
C CYS A 23 -16.28 1.85 -21.13
N SER A 24 -15.41 1.74 -22.15
CA SER A 24 -13.99 1.54 -21.90
C SER A 24 -13.48 2.82 -21.25
N HIS A 25 -13.34 2.79 -19.93
CA HIS A 25 -12.67 3.86 -19.21
C HIS A 25 -11.20 3.80 -19.58
N ASP A 26 -10.82 4.44 -20.69
CA ASP A 26 -9.43 4.64 -21.09
C ASP A 26 -8.79 5.80 -20.27
N GLY A 27 -9.13 5.83 -18.99
CA GLY A 27 -8.67 6.84 -18.05
C GLY A 27 -7.37 6.36 -17.42
N ARG A 28 -6.25 6.89 -17.90
CA ARG A 28 -4.96 6.71 -17.20
C ARG A 28 -5.12 7.22 -15.77
N TYR A 29 -4.89 6.34 -14.79
CA TYR A 29 -4.88 6.71 -13.39
C TYR A 29 -3.63 7.53 -13.07
N ARG A 30 -3.80 8.73 -12.54
CA ARG A 30 -2.73 9.57 -12.00
C ARG A 30 -3.19 10.10 -10.65
N ASP A 31 -2.38 9.83 -9.64
CA ASP A 31 -2.53 10.39 -8.30
C ASP A 31 -1.23 11.11 -7.94
N GLU A 32 -1.34 12.30 -7.36
CA GLU A 32 -0.20 13.19 -7.09
C GLU A 32 -0.25 13.69 -5.66
N HIS A 33 0.86 13.46 -4.95
CA HIS A 33 1.04 13.86 -3.57
C HIS A 33 2.29 14.72 -3.45
N ILE A 34 2.17 15.85 -2.76
CA ILE A 34 3.27 16.77 -2.52
C ILE A 34 3.67 16.67 -1.05
N LEU A 35 4.81 16.03 -0.78
CA LEU A 35 5.41 15.95 0.55
C LEU A 35 6.38 17.12 0.73
N GLN A 36 5.87 18.25 1.22
CA GLN A 36 6.71 19.42 1.52
C GLN A 36 7.67 19.10 2.68
N ASP A 37 8.96 19.37 2.48
CA ASP A 37 10.04 19.19 3.47
C ASP A 37 10.33 17.73 3.87
N LEU A 38 10.03 16.76 3.00
CA LEU A 38 10.40 15.37 3.25
C LEU A 38 11.92 15.24 3.44
N ARG A 39 12.32 14.84 4.64
CA ARG A 39 13.71 14.48 4.94
C ARG A 39 13.85 12.96 4.87
N VAL A 40 14.88 12.45 4.19
CA VAL A 40 15.18 11.02 4.14
C VAL A 40 16.53 10.77 4.78
N VAL A 41 16.59 9.81 5.72
CA VAL A 41 17.81 9.45 6.45
C VAL A 41 18.05 7.96 6.33
N PHE A 42 19.24 7.61 5.85
CA PHE A 42 19.70 6.23 5.80
C PHE A 42 20.59 5.92 6.99
N VAL A 43 20.22 4.91 7.76
CA VAL A 43 20.89 4.53 9.01
C VAL A 43 21.11 3.01 9.06
N ASP A 44 22.02 2.55 9.92
CA ASP A 44 22.11 1.13 10.24
C ASP A 44 20.95 0.66 11.14
N GLN A 45 20.88 -0.64 11.38
CA GLN A 45 19.79 -1.27 12.12
C GLN A 45 19.75 -0.86 13.60
N GLU A 46 20.89 -0.55 14.19
CA GLU A 46 21.00 -0.16 15.61
C GLU A 46 20.51 1.28 15.78
N THR A 47 21.03 2.19 14.96
CA THR A 47 20.60 3.59 14.91
C THR A 47 19.11 3.70 14.57
N LEU A 48 18.59 2.86 13.66
CA LEU A 48 17.16 2.86 13.34
C LEU A 48 16.28 2.51 14.54
N ARG A 49 16.73 1.57 15.37
CA ARG A 49 16.02 1.17 16.59
C ARG A 49 16.02 2.31 17.62
N GLU A 50 17.15 2.99 17.76
CA GLU A 50 17.30 4.14 18.66
C GLU A 50 16.40 5.31 18.24
N GLU A 51 16.41 5.69 16.96
CA GLU A 51 15.54 6.73 16.41
C GLU A 51 14.06 6.36 16.60
N TRP A 52 13.68 5.10 16.39
CA TRP A 52 12.31 4.64 16.64
C TRP A 52 11.91 4.77 18.12
N GLU A 53 12.76 4.30 19.03
CA GLU A 53 12.51 4.38 20.47
C GLU A 53 12.41 5.83 20.94
N GLN A 54 13.27 6.71 20.43
CA GLN A 54 13.26 8.13 20.74
C GLN A 54 11.98 8.83 20.26
N HIS A 55 11.48 8.50 19.06
CA HIS A 55 10.33 9.17 18.47
C HIS A 55 8.98 8.58 18.89
N THR A 56 8.93 7.29 19.24
CA THR A 56 7.67 6.59 19.56
C THR A 56 7.53 6.20 21.04
N GLY A 57 8.63 6.16 21.79
CA GLY A 57 8.67 5.59 23.14
C GLY A 57 8.46 4.07 23.20
N ARG A 58 8.43 3.39 22.05
CA ARG A 58 8.19 1.94 21.94
C ARG A 58 9.49 1.23 21.55
N THR A 59 9.71 0.03 22.07
CA THR A 59 10.84 -0.81 21.68
C THR A 59 10.77 -1.14 20.18
N GLY A 60 11.88 -0.99 19.45
CA GLY A 60 11.97 -1.32 18.01
C GLY A 60 12.05 -2.83 17.71
N ILE A 61 11.79 -3.66 18.72
CA ILE A 61 11.83 -5.12 18.69
C ILE A 61 10.46 -5.63 19.14
N GLN A 62 9.79 -6.40 18.27
CA GLN A 62 8.62 -7.20 18.63
C GLN A 62 8.98 -8.68 18.63
N PHE A 63 8.63 -9.38 19.70
CA PHE A 63 8.69 -10.84 19.75
C PHE A 63 7.35 -11.37 19.27
N THR A 64 7.32 -12.07 18.14
CA THR A 64 6.10 -12.76 17.71
C THR A 64 6.09 -14.15 18.31
N SER A 65 5.12 -14.41 19.20
CA SER A 65 4.85 -15.75 19.71
C SER A 65 4.14 -16.56 18.63
N PHE A 66 4.87 -17.47 17.98
CA PHE A 66 4.28 -18.42 17.05
C PHE A 66 3.62 -19.57 17.82
N HIS A 67 2.39 -19.92 17.44
CA HIS A 67 1.68 -21.09 17.95
C HIS A 67 2.17 -22.34 17.19
N GLY A 68 3.31 -22.90 17.61
CA GLY A 68 3.88 -24.13 17.06
C GLY A 68 5.41 -24.15 17.11
N GLU A 69 5.95 -25.26 17.63
CA GLU A 69 7.33 -25.78 17.86
C GLU A 69 8.61 -25.09 17.29
N HIS A 70 8.59 -23.82 16.91
CA HIS A 70 9.74 -23.09 16.40
C HIS A 70 10.04 -21.88 17.29
N ALA A 71 11.34 -21.59 17.45
CA ALA A 71 11.85 -20.53 18.31
C ALA A 71 11.19 -19.17 17.99
N PRO A 72 11.01 -18.30 19.00
CA PRO A 72 10.39 -16.99 18.82
C PRO A 72 11.14 -16.18 17.74
N GLN A 73 10.40 -15.60 16.80
CA GLN A 73 10.98 -14.71 15.80
C GLN A 73 11.07 -13.29 16.36
N ILE A 74 12.26 -12.72 16.27
CA ILE A 74 12.54 -11.32 16.63
C ILE A 74 12.27 -10.48 15.40
N LYS A 75 11.22 -9.65 15.46
CA LYS A 75 10.87 -8.71 14.40
C LYS A 75 11.47 -7.35 14.73
N ASN A 76 12.50 -6.98 13.99
CA ASN A 76 13.13 -5.67 14.07
C ASN A 76 12.43 -4.69 13.14
N ILE A 77 12.37 -3.43 13.56
CA ILE A 77 11.96 -2.33 12.69
C ILE A 77 12.89 -2.19 11.50
N ARG A 78 12.33 -1.96 10.30
CA ARG A 78 13.12 -1.88 9.04
C ARG A 78 13.16 -0.49 8.42
N GLY A 79 12.22 0.37 8.82
CA GLY A 79 12.11 1.78 8.51
C GLY A 79 10.90 2.37 9.25
N PHE A 80 10.75 3.69 9.25
CA PHE A 80 9.51 4.37 9.66
C PHE A 80 9.46 5.81 9.14
N TYR A 81 8.24 6.35 9.08
CA TYR A 81 8.01 7.78 8.84
C TYR A 81 7.54 8.47 10.11
N ASP A 82 8.26 9.52 10.54
CA ASP A 82 7.82 10.42 11.59
C ASP A 82 7.07 11.61 10.99
N LEU A 83 5.76 11.64 11.23
CA LEU A 83 4.85 12.70 10.81
C LEU A 83 5.19 14.07 11.43
N THR A 84 5.77 14.10 12.63
CA THR A 84 6.07 15.34 13.36
C THR A 84 7.22 16.09 12.70
N THR A 85 8.31 15.37 12.41
CA THR A 85 9.50 15.93 11.78
C THR A 85 9.51 15.81 10.26
N LYS A 86 8.49 15.15 9.68
CA LYS A 86 8.42 14.78 8.26
C LYS A 86 9.66 14.01 7.79
N THR A 87 10.20 13.17 8.67
CA THR A 87 11.43 12.42 8.40
C THR A 87 11.12 10.95 8.13
N LEU A 88 11.61 10.46 6.99
CA LEU A 88 11.62 9.06 6.62
C LEU A 88 12.96 8.44 7.00
N TYR A 89 12.95 7.51 7.95
CA TYR A 89 14.11 6.74 8.38
C TYR A 89 14.12 5.38 7.69
N CYS A 90 15.20 5.08 6.98
CA CYS A 90 15.35 3.85 6.20
C CYS A 90 16.62 3.11 6.60
N SER A 91 16.54 1.78 6.68
CA SER A 91 17.75 0.95 6.77
C SER A 91 18.63 1.15 5.53
N LYS A 92 19.94 1.23 5.75
CA LYS A 92 20.95 1.49 4.72
C LYS A 92 20.78 0.53 3.54
N TRP A 93 20.65 1.08 2.33
CA TRP A 93 20.50 0.35 1.06
C TRP A 93 19.22 -0.49 0.90
N ASN A 94 18.22 -0.32 1.78
CA ASN A 94 16.96 -1.06 1.67
C ASN A 94 15.89 -0.22 0.96
N PHE A 95 16.03 -0.06 -0.36
CA PHE A 95 15.12 0.75 -1.17
C PHE A 95 13.68 0.23 -1.18
N SER A 96 13.47 -1.08 -1.03
CA SER A 96 12.14 -1.69 -0.97
C SER A 96 11.39 -1.24 0.28
N VAL A 97 12.02 -1.35 1.45
CA VAL A 97 11.43 -0.84 2.70
C VAL A 97 11.27 0.67 2.64
N CYS A 98 12.26 1.39 2.13
CA CYS A 98 12.15 2.86 2.04
C CYS A 98 10.98 3.32 1.16
N GLY A 99 10.72 2.60 0.06
CA GLY A 99 9.53 2.83 -0.76
C GLY A 99 8.22 2.49 -0.04
N HIS A 100 8.19 1.39 0.73
CA HIS A 100 7.05 1.01 1.57
C HIS A 100 6.73 2.09 2.61
N GLU A 101 7.74 2.61 3.29
CA GLU A 101 7.57 3.68 4.28
C GLU A 101 7.22 5.04 3.65
N LEU A 102 7.74 5.33 2.46
CA LEU A 102 7.33 6.52 1.70
C LEU A 102 5.84 6.47 1.32
N HIS A 103 5.32 5.28 1.03
CA HIS A 103 3.90 5.10 0.78
C HIS A 103 3.06 5.42 2.02
N HIS A 104 3.53 5.06 3.22
CA HIS A 104 2.89 5.49 4.48
C HIS A 104 2.93 7.01 4.66
N ALA A 105 4.04 7.66 4.30
CA ALA A 105 4.14 9.13 4.32
C ALA A 105 3.12 9.80 3.38
N VAL A 106 2.91 9.23 2.19
CA VAL A 106 1.91 9.68 1.21
C VAL A 106 0.48 9.51 1.74
N LEU A 107 0.19 8.38 2.38
CA LEU A 107 -1.15 8.10 2.91
C LEU A 107 -1.48 8.83 4.22
N GLY A 108 -0.49 9.45 4.87
CA GLY A 108 -0.67 10.15 6.15
C GLY A 108 -0.99 9.22 7.33
N HIS A 109 -0.70 7.92 7.20
CA HIS A 109 -0.97 6.92 8.22
C HIS A 109 0.34 6.39 8.84
N PHE A 110 0.43 6.45 10.16
CA PHE A 110 1.48 5.77 10.92
C PHE A 110 1.05 4.31 11.13
N HIS A 111 1.47 3.38 10.26
CA HIS A 111 1.19 1.96 10.44
C HIS A 111 2.38 1.25 11.09
N ALA A 112 2.26 0.96 12.38
CA ALA A 112 3.11 0.00 13.07
C ALA A 112 2.47 -1.41 13.03
N GLU A 113 1.99 -1.88 11.87
CA GLU A 113 1.28 -3.16 11.81
C GLU A 113 1.73 -4.02 10.62
N GLU A 114 2.39 -5.12 11.01
CA GLU A 114 2.35 -6.43 10.34
C GLU A 114 3.00 -6.62 8.94
N TYR A 115 4.31 -6.91 8.93
CA TYR A 115 4.89 -8.04 8.16
C TYR A 115 5.75 -8.98 9.00
#